data_AF-A0A8C5MNP2-F1
#
_entry.id   AF-A0A8C5MNP2-F1
#
_cell.length_a   1.000
_cell.length_b   1.000
_cell.length_c   1.000
_cell.angle_alpha   90.00
_cell.angle_beta   90.00
_cell.angle_gamma   90.00
#
_symmetry.space_group_name_H-M   'P 1'
#
loop_
_entity.id
_entity.type
_entity.pdbx_description
1 polymer ?
#
loop_
_entity_poly.entity_id
_entity_poly.type
_entity_poly.pdbx_seq_one_letter_code
_entity_poly.pdbx_strand_id
1 'polypeptide(L)'
;MLGICERHAGNVGEACWECGRGKLYKNEKVEAFRRQVWEETWRRVHKHNELANQSLKKYTLKANQFADMTLQERTQNQKCPKSNVPKEAAIQRRRFETTGAIPEEVDWRNSGCVTPVKNEGEICDASWAFSAVGVIETRYCLKHNELISFSEQQLLDCNSENDGCCGGSAVNVFEYVEYLGLMRSKDYEYAETAFACLYNPEDVVNINITKYYVLSGEENIAKVLAMDGPVAAVIQFSEDFRFYNGGIYGERDEDCSPSGSRSVTVIGYGSECGTDYWILKNSWGNEWGEKGYARVNLQARNCIKVRMVVAGEIADPE
;
A
#
# COMPACT_ATOMS: atom_id res chain seq x y z
N MET A 1 18.26 -22.15 -8.06
CA MET A 1 19.73 -22.15 -7.86
C MET A 1 20.21 -20.72 -7.97
N LEU A 2 20.57 -20.12 -6.83
CA LEU A 2 21.15 -18.78 -6.77
C LEU A 2 22.57 -18.86 -7.33
N GLY A 3 22.76 -18.39 -8.56
CA GLY A 3 24.04 -18.33 -9.23
C GLY A 3 24.83 -17.13 -8.74
N ILE A 4 25.98 -17.41 -8.15
CA ILE A 4 26.99 -16.46 -7.66
C ILE A 4 27.49 -15.60 -8.82
N CYS A 5 27.20 -14.30 -8.79
CA CYS A 5 27.79 -13.29 -9.68
C CYS A 5 29.17 -12.86 -9.16
N GLU A 6 30.13 -13.78 -9.21
CA GLU A 6 31.55 -13.45 -9.14
C GLU A 6 32.22 -13.84 -10.46
N ARG A 7 32.21 -12.89 -11.39
CA ARG A 7 33.28 -12.63 -12.37
C ARG A 7 32.77 -11.63 -13.40
N HIS A 8 33.08 -10.35 -13.20
CA HIS A 8 33.69 -9.47 -14.19
C HIS A 8 34.14 -8.20 -13.43
N ALA A 9 35.46 -8.07 -13.27
CA ALA A 9 36.08 -6.96 -12.57
C ALA A 9 36.02 -5.71 -13.45
N GLY A 10 35.33 -4.67 -12.97
CA GLY A 10 35.32 -3.33 -13.59
C GLY A 10 34.29 -2.39 -12.95
N ASN A 11 33.07 -2.87 -12.70
CA ASN A 11 32.01 -2.09 -12.04
C ASN A 11 31.02 -3.05 -11.37
N VAL A 12 30.93 -3.03 -10.04
CA VAL A 12 29.98 -3.86 -9.27
C VAL A 12 28.51 -3.63 -9.70
N GLY A 13 28.21 -2.48 -10.30
CA GLY A 13 26.91 -2.18 -10.89
C GLY A 13 26.56 -2.99 -12.15
N GLU A 14 27.53 -3.35 -13.00
CA GLU A 14 27.25 -4.06 -14.26
C GLU A 14 26.75 -5.49 -14.03
N ALA A 15 27.29 -6.17 -13.01
CA ALA A 15 26.91 -7.54 -12.68
C ALA A 15 25.48 -7.66 -12.12
N CYS A 16 24.91 -6.59 -11.56
CA CYS A 16 23.61 -6.63 -10.88
C CYS A 16 22.44 -6.15 -11.77
N TRP A 17 22.68 -5.25 -12.73
CA TRP A 17 21.71 -4.89 -13.78
C TRP A 17 21.26 -6.14 -14.56
N GLU A 18 22.23 -6.99 -14.93
CA GLU A 18 21.99 -8.18 -15.72
C GLU A 18 21.30 -9.33 -14.95
N CYS A 19 21.33 -9.31 -13.62
CA CYS A 19 20.62 -10.29 -12.79
C CYS A 19 19.09 -10.09 -12.79
N GLY A 20 18.63 -8.90 -13.18
CA GLY A 20 17.21 -8.54 -13.30
C GLY A 20 16.61 -8.70 -14.71
N ARG A 21 17.32 -9.39 -15.63
CA ARG A 21 17.02 -9.56 -17.09
C ARG A 21 15.65 -10.12 -17.49
N GLY A 22 14.68 -10.20 -16.59
CA GLY A 22 13.29 -10.49 -16.94
C GLY A 22 12.58 -9.35 -17.69
N LYS A 23 13.10 -8.12 -17.63
CA LYS A 23 12.48 -6.96 -18.31
C LYS A 23 12.98 -6.81 -19.74
N LEU A 24 12.03 -6.74 -20.69
CA LEU A 24 12.27 -6.42 -22.10
C LEU A 24 11.96 -4.95 -22.36
N TYR A 25 12.90 -4.24 -22.98
CA TYR A 25 12.74 -2.82 -23.30
C TYR A 25 12.45 -2.62 -24.79
N LYS A 26 11.68 -1.56 -25.10
CA LYS A 26 11.21 -1.28 -26.47
C LYS A 26 12.33 -1.01 -27.47
N ASN A 27 13.43 -0.39 -27.01
CA ASN A 27 14.61 -0.09 -27.82
C ASN A 27 15.79 0.29 -26.92
N GLU A 28 16.99 0.36 -27.50
CA GLU A 28 18.24 0.67 -26.81
C GLU A 28 18.23 2.02 -26.08
N LYS A 29 17.49 3.03 -26.57
CA LYS A 29 17.38 4.33 -25.88
C LYS A 29 16.61 4.20 -24.57
N VAL A 30 15.51 3.44 -24.58
CA VAL A 30 14.74 3.15 -23.37
C VAL A 30 15.58 2.32 -22.40
N GLU A 31 16.28 1.31 -22.89
CA GLU A 31 17.18 0.49 -22.05
C GLU A 31 18.29 1.33 -21.40
N ALA A 32 18.95 2.22 -22.16
CA ALA A 32 19.99 3.09 -21.62
C ALA A 32 19.46 4.02 -20.52
N PHE A 33 18.26 4.59 -20.70
CA PHE A 33 17.60 5.39 -19.67
C PHE A 33 17.27 4.55 -18.42
N ARG A 34 16.68 3.36 -18.60
CA ARG A 34 16.34 2.44 -17.51
C ARG A 34 17.56 2.02 -16.71
N ARG A 35 18.68 1.75 -17.40
CA ARG A 35 19.97 1.47 -16.78
C ARG A 35 20.46 2.63 -15.93
N GLN A 36 20.37 3.87 -16.42
CA GLN A 36 20.76 5.06 -15.65
C GLN A 36 19.96 5.16 -14.34
N VAL A 37 18.64 5.03 -14.42
CA VAL A 37 17.75 5.08 -13.24
C VAL A 37 18.09 3.95 -12.26
N TRP A 38 18.34 2.74 -12.76
CA TRP A 38 18.74 1.61 -11.92
C TRP A 38 20.08 1.83 -11.24
N GLU A 39 21.08 2.39 -11.91
CA GLU A 39 22.37 2.68 -11.29
C GLU A 39 22.25 3.74 -10.19
N GLU A 40 21.38 4.74 -10.37
CA GLU A 40 21.05 5.72 -9.32
C GLU A 40 20.39 5.05 -8.11
N THR A 41 19.40 4.17 -8.34
CA THR A 41 18.78 3.36 -7.29
C THR A 41 19.79 2.48 -6.57
N TRP A 42 20.67 1.79 -7.32
CA TRP A 42 21.68 0.91 -6.74
C TRP A 42 22.63 1.67 -5.80
N ARG A 43 23.11 2.86 -6.22
CA ARG A 43 23.97 3.71 -5.38
C ARG A 43 23.25 4.16 -4.11
N ARG A 44 21.96 4.54 -4.20
CA ARG A 44 21.12 4.89 -3.05
C ARG A 44 20.99 3.73 -2.07
N VAL A 45 20.61 2.55 -2.55
CA VAL A 45 20.44 1.34 -1.73
C VAL A 45 21.75 0.95 -1.04
N HIS A 46 22.87 0.94 -1.77
CA HIS A 46 24.17 0.56 -1.22
C HIS A 46 24.63 1.53 -0.13
N LYS A 47 24.58 2.84 -0.41
CA LYS A 47 24.95 3.89 0.55
C LYS A 47 24.09 3.83 1.81
N HIS A 48 22.78 3.61 1.67
CA HIS A 48 21.89 3.47 2.83
C HIS A 48 22.25 2.24 3.67
N ASN A 49 22.47 1.10 3.03
CA ASN A 49 22.76 -0.15 3.73
C ASN A 49 24.15 -0.16 4.39
N GLU A 50 25.12 0.58 3.87
CA GLU A 50 26.40 0.83 4.57
C GLU A 50 26.18 1.51 5.93
N LEU A 51 25.27 2.48 6.00
CA LEU A 51 24.90 3.15 7.25
C LEU A 51 24.09 2.22 8.17
N ALA A 52 23.18 1.42 7.60
CA ALA A 52 22.43 0.42 8.35
C ALA A 52 23.35 -0.63 9.01
N ASN A 53 24.38 -1.10 8.30
CA ASN A 53 25.38 -2.04 8.83
C ASN A 53 26.19 -1.44 9.99
N GLN A 54 26.28 -0.12 10.07
CA GLN A 54 26.91 0.61 11.18
C GLN A 54 25.91 0.95 12.30
N SER A 55 24.68 0.43 12.24
CA SER A 55 23.57 0.77 13.15
C SER A 55 23.19 2.27 13.15
N LEU A 56 23.60 3.00 12.11
CA LEU A 56 23.21 4.40 11.90
C LEU A 56 21.84 4.52 11.22
N LYS A 57 21.34 3.42 10.63
CA LYS A 57 19.97 3.32 10.11
C LYS A 57 19.19 2.17 10.73
N LYS A 58 17.91 2.39 11.02
CA LYS A 58 16.97 1.40 11.63
C LYS A 58 16.25 0.49 10.63
N TYR A 59 16.50 0.70 9.34
CA TYR A 59 15.89 -0.07 8.27
C TYR A 59 16.88 -0.27 7.12
N THR A 60 16.59 -1.27 6.29
CA THR A 60 17.38 -1.60 5.10
C THR A 60 16.58 -1.37 3.83
N LEU A 61 17.30 -1.19 2.73
CA LEU A 61 16.75 -1.07 1.39
C LEU A 61 17.15 -2.27 0.52
N LYS A 62 16.35 -2.55 -0.51
CA LYS A 62 16.61 -3.57 -1.52
C LYS A 62 16.07 -3.10 -2.87
N ALA A 63 16.91 -3.21 -3.91
CA ALA A 63 16.44 -3.01 -5.28
C ALA A 63 15.36 -4.06 -5.61
N ASN A 64 14.24 -3.59 -6.15
CA ASN A 64 13.06 -4.40 -6.45
C ASN A 64 12.53 -4.06 -7.85
N GLN A 65 11.30 -4.46 -8.16
CA GLN A 65 10.70 -4.24 -9.47
C GLN A 65 10.63 -2.77 -9.90
N PHE A 66 10.73 -1.81 -8.98
CA PHE A 66 10.71 -0.38 -9.27
C PHE A 66 12.10 0.24 -9.46
N ALA A 67 13.17 -0.56 -9.43
CA ALA A 67 14.55 -0.05 -9.40
C ALA A 67 14.95 0.72 -10.66
N ASP A 68 14.38 0.37 -11.81
CA ASP A 68 14.58 1.04 -13.10
C ASP A 68 13.50 2.08 -13.43
N MET A 69 12.69 2.48 -12.45
CA MET A 69 11.61 3.45 -12.59
C MET A 69 11.83 4.67 -11.68
N THR A 70 11.64 5.85 -12.25
CA THR A 70 11.52 7.09 -11.49
C THR A 70 10.14 7.18 -10.84
N LEU A 71 10.03 7.95 -9.75
CA LEU A 71 8.74 8.17 -9.09
C LEU A 71 7.73 8.91 -9.99
N GLN A 72 8.21 9.77 -10.90
CA GLN A 72 7.37 10.51 -11.84
C GLN A 72 6.70 9.59 -12.86
N GLU A 73 7.37 8.51 -13.25
CA GLU A 73 6.82 7.55 -14.23
C GLU A 73 5.59 6.81 -13.73
N ARG A 74 5.40 6.73 -12.41
CA ARG A 74 4.17 6.19 -11.82
C ARG A 74 3.03 7.19 -11.77
N THR A 75 3.34 8.48 -11.70
CA THR A 75 2.36 9.55 -11.46
C THR A 75 2.00 10.32 -12.74
N GLN A 76 2.83 10.28 -13.78
CA GLN A 76 2.70 11.14 -14.98
C GLN A 76 2.51 10.39 -16.30
N ASN A 77 2.68 9.06 -16.33
CA ASN A 77 2.59 8.29 -17.58
C ASN A 77 1.15 8.05 -18.06
N GLN A 78 0.14 8.50 -17.31
CA GLN A 78 -1.26 8.41 -17.70
C GLN A 78 -1.86 9.81 -17.86
N LYS A 79 -2.54 10.06 -18.99
CA LYS A 79 -3.35 11.27 -19.18
C LYS A 79 -4.57 11.18 -18.28
N CYS A 80 -4.38 11.47 -17.01
CA CYS A 80 -5.44 11.40 -16.03
C CYS A 80 -6.41 12.59 -16.14
N PRO A 81 -7.71 12.35 -15.96
CA PRO A 81 -8.67 13.45 -15.87
C PRO A 81 -8.37 14.32 -14.65
N LYS A 82 -8.98 15.51 -14.60
CA LYS A 82 -8.99 16.28 -13.35
C LYS A 82 -9.81 15.49 -12.34
N SER A 83 -9.16 15.07 -11.27
CA SER A 83 -9.81 14.24 -10.26
C SER A 83 -10.96 14.99 -9.59
N ASN A 84 -12.11 14.31 -9.50
CA ASN A 84 -13.29 14.75 -8.76
C ASN A 84 -13.34 14.18 -7.33
N VAL A 85 -12.31 13.43 -6.92
CA VAL A 85 -12.25 12.78 -5.62
C VAL A 85 -12.44 13.83 -4.50
N PRO A 86 -13.35 13.59 -3.54
CA PRO A 86 -13.63 14.54 -2.47
C PRO A 86 -12.38 14.93 -1.69
N LYS A 87 -12.22 16.23 -1.42
CA LYS A 87 -11.17 16.71 -0.50
C LYS A 87 -11.48 16.25 0.92
N GLU A 88 -10.44 15.91 1.68
CA GLU A 88 -10.50 15.48 3.09
C GLU A 88 -11.40 16.36 4.00
N ALA A 89 -11.54 17.65 3.68
CA ALA A 89 -12.38 18.60 4.42
C ALA A 89 -13.89 18.41 4.23
N ALA A 90 -14.33 17.73 3.17
CA ALA A 90 -15.74 17.53 2.84
C ALA A 90 -16.37 16.29 3.49
N ILE A 91 -15.54 15.40 4.05
CA ILE A 91 -15.96 14.09 4.57
C ILE A 91 -16.36 14.23 6.04
N GLN A 92 -17.50 13.66 6.43
CA GLN A 92 -17.95 13.69 7.83
C GLN A 92 -16.93 13.00 8.74
N ARG A 93 -16.36 13.77 9.66
CA ARG A 93 -15.53 13.24 10.74
C ARG A 93 -16.44 12.81 11.87
N ARG A 94 -16.31 11.56 12.31
CA ARG A 94 -16.97 11.07 13.51
C ARG A 94 -15.92 10.69 14.53
N ARG A 95 -16.25 10.94 15.80
CA ARG A 95 -15.41 10.53 16.91
C ARG A 95 -15.72 9.06 17.21
N PHE A 96 -14.69 8.23 17.17
CA PHE A 96 -14.83 6.85 17.64
C PHE A 96 -14.80 6.87 19.18
N GLU A 97 -15.97 6.77 19.79
CA GLU A 97 -16.12 6.74 21.25
C GLU A 97 -16.30 5.30 21.72
N THR A 98 -15.21 4.68 22.18
CA THR A 98 -15.28 3.43 22.96
C THR A 98 -14.57 3.57 24.31
N THR A 99 -14.94 2.74 25.28
CA THR A 99 -14.38 2.72 26.64
C THR A 99 -13.65 1.40 26.81
N GLY A 100 -12.36 1.38 26.46
CA GLY A 100 -11.53 0.19 26.53
C GLY A 100 -10.06 0.57 26.58
N ALA A 101 -9.27 -0.22 27.31
CA ALA A 101 -7.82 -0.08 27.28
C ALA A 101 -7.34 -0.46 25.87
N ILE A 102 -6.45 0.37 25.32
CA ILE A 102 -5.80 0.09 24.04
C ILE A 102 -4.65 -0.89 24.34
N PRO A 103 -4.63 -2.09 23.73
CA PRO A 103 -3.50 -3.02 23.86
C PRO A 103 -2.18 -2.34 23.46
N GLU A 104 -1.05 -2.83 23.96
CA GLU A 104 0.26 -2.28 23.57
C GLU A 104 0.63 -2.60 22.11
N GLU A 105 0.14 -3.73 21.60
CA GLU A 105 0.36 -4.18 20.24
C GLU A 105 -0.90 -4.83 19.65
N VAL A 106 -1.05 -4.66 18.34
CA VAL A 106 -2.08 -5.33 17.53
C VAL A 106 -1.44 -5.71 16.22
N ASP A 107 -1.62 -6.98 15.81
CA ASP A 107 -1.18 -7.46 14.50
C ASP A 107 -2.21 -8.43 13.92
N TRP A 108 -2.97 -7.95 12.94
CA TRP A 108 -4.02 -8.76 12.32
C TRP A 108 -3.49 -9.87 11.40
N ARG A 109 -2.18 -9.94 11.08
CA ARG A 109 -1.63 -10.99 10.18
C ARG A 109 -1.87 -12.41 10.70
N ASN A 110 -1.88 -12.58 12.03
CA ASN A 110 -2.05 -13.89 12.67
C ASN A 110 -3.52 -14.21 13.00
N SER A 111 -4.47 -13.34 12.64
CA SER A 111 -5.90 -13.55 12.92
C SER A 111 -6.55 -14.61 12.05
N GLY A 112 -5.91 -14.99 10.94
CA GLY A 112 -6.55 -15.80 9.89
C GLY A 112 -7.47 -15.00 8.97
N CYS A 113 -7.67 -13.70 9.21
CA CYS A 113 -8.57 -12.85 8.44
C CYS A 113 -7.89 -11.87 7.47
N VAL A 114 -6.56 -11.90 7.34
CA VAL A 114 -5.85 -11.06 6.38
C VAL A 114 -5.54 -11.87 5.12
N THR A 115 -6.07 -11.44 3.98
CA THR A 115 -5.76 -12.05 2.67
C THR A 115 -4.27 -11.92 2.32
N PRO A 116 -3.73 -12.75 1.40
CA PRO A 116 -2.38 -12.58 0.89
C PRO A 116 -2.13 -11.17 0.34
N VAL A 117 -0.85 -10.76 0.33
CA VAL A 117 -0.46 -9.49 -0.31
C VAL A 117 -0.66 -9.60 -1.81
N LYS A 118 -1.38 -8.62 -2.37
CA LYS A 118 -1.64 -8.49 -3.81
C LYS A 118 -0.66 -7.51 -4.46
N ASN A 119 -0.72 -7.39 -5.79
CA ASN A 119 0.13 -6.50 -6.56
C ASN A 119 -0.73 -5.63 -7.49
N GLU A 120 -0.66 -4.32 -7.31
CA GLU A 120 -1.38 -3.33 -8.13
C GLU A 120 -0.69 -3.07 -9.48
N GLY A 121 0.53 -3.60 -9.67
CA GLY A 121 1.33 -3.37 -10.84
C GLY A 121 2.27 -2.15 -10.72
N GLU A 122 2.98 -1.88 -11.80
CA GLU A 122 4.00 -0.81 -11.83
C GLU A 122 3.43 0.56 -12.22
N ILE A 123 2.38 0.59 -13.04
CA ILE A 123 1.89 1.80 -13.72
C ILE A 123 0.53 2.27 -13.19
N CYS A 124 -0.39 1.36 -12.92
CA CYS A 124 -1.75 1.70 -12.48
C CYS A 124 -1.74 2.23 -11.03
N ASP A 125 -2.29 3.42 -10.78
CA ASP A 125 -2.53 3.91 -9.41
C ASP A 125 -3.87 3.38 -8.88
N ALA A 126 -3.90 2.07 -8.64
CA ALA A 126 -5.03 1.36 -8.04
C ALA A 126 -4.94 1.24 -6.51
N SER A 127 -3.94 1.87 -5.89
CA SER A 127 -3.64 1.69 -4.45
C SER A 127 -4.84 1.96 -3.54
N TRP A 128 -5.70 2.90 -3.93
CA TRP A 128 -6.96 3.23 -3.26
C TRP A 128 -7.94 2.05 -3.19
N ALA A 129 -8.07 1.28 -4.27
CA ALA A 129 -8.94 0.11 -4.34
C ALA A 129 -8.38 -1.01 -3.46
N PHE A 130 -7.09 -1.34 -3.61
CA PHE A 130 -6.42 -2.37 -2.78
C PHE A 130 -6.47 -2.06 -1.29
N SER A 131 -6.26 -0.79 -0.92
CA SER A 131 -6.30 -0.34 0.48
C SER A 131 -7.69 -0.53 1.09
N ALA A 132 -8.74 -0.10 0.39
CA ALA A 132 -10.12 -0.23 0.84
C ALA A 132 -10.59 -1.69 0.85
N VAL A 133 -10.27 -2.46 -0.18
CA VAL A 133 -10.58 -3.89 -0.25
C VAL A 133 -9.89 -4.64 0.88
N GLY A 134 -8.62 -4.36 1.18
CA GLY A 134 -7.93 -4.99 2.32
C GLY A 134 -8.59 -4.73 3.68
N VAL A 135 -9.21 -3.56 3.86
CA VAL A 135 -10.04 -3.26 5.04
C VAL A 135 -11.31 -4.09 5.04
N ILE A 136 -12.04 -4.08 3.92
CA ILE A 136 -13.31 -4.79 3.76
C ILE A 136 -13.12 -6.30 3.99
N GLU A 137 -12.14 -6.91 3.31
CA GLU A 137 -11.84 -8.34 3.44
C GLU A 137 -11.57 -8.73 4.89
N THR A 138 -10.71 -7.97 5.58
CA THR A 138 -10.34 -8.29 6.96
C THR A 138 -11.52 -8.12 7.90
N ARG A 139 -12.22 -7.00 7.83
CA ARG A 139 -13.37 -6.73 8.70
C ARG A 139 -14.54 -7.68 8.43
N TYR A 140 -14.76 -8.06 7.17
CA TYR A 140 -15.80 -9.02 6.78
C TYR A 140 -15.49 -10.39 7.40
N CYS A 141 -14.24 -10.85 7.30
CA CYS A 141 -13.83 -12.09 7.94
C CYS A 141 -13.94 -12.04 9.46
N LEU A 142 -13.53 -10.94 10.12
CA LEU A 142 -13.66 -10.81 11.57
C LEU A 142 -15.12 -10.86 12.04
N LYS A 143 -16.03 -10.36 11.22
CA LYS A 143 -17.47 -10.31 11.52
C LYS A 143 -18.19 -11.64 11.22
N HIS A 144 -17.90 -12.24 10.08
CA HIS A 144 -18.64 -13.39 9.55
C HIS A 144 -17.88 -14.72 9.61
N ASN A 145 -16.61 -14.69 10.05
CA ASN A 145 -15.71 -15.83 10.08
C ASN A 145 -15.51 -16.49 8.69
N GLU A 146 -15.54 -15.67 7.64
CA GLU A 146 -15.35 -16.08 6.24
C GLU A 146 -14.34 -15.17 5.56
N LEU A 147 -13.19 -15.73 5.17
CA LEU A 147 -12.17 -14.98 4.42
C LEU A 147 -12.48 -15.02 2.91
N ILE A 148 -12.89 -13.89 2.36
CA ILE A 148 -13.13 -13.70 0.93
C ILE A 148 -12.07 -12.77 0.35
N SER A 149 -11.55 -13.11 -0.83
CA SER A 149 -10.76 -12.18 -1.64
C SER A 149 -11.70 -11.45 -2.61
N PHE A 150 -11.82 -10.13 -2.49
CA PHE A 150 -12.71 -9.31 -3.32
C PHE A 150 -11.98 -8.69 -4.51
N SER A 151 -12.73 -8.34 -5.55
CA SER A 151 -12.20 -7.77 -6.79
C SER A 151 -11.90 -6.28 -6.67
N GLU A 152 -10.62 -5.92 -6.75
CA GLU A 152 -10.22 -4.54 -7.01
C GLU A 152 -10.60 -4.08 -8.43
N GLN A 153 -10.63 -5.00 -9.40
CA GLN A 153 -10.94 -4.68 -10.80
C GLN A 153 -12.35 -4.12 -10.97
N GLN A 154 -13.32 -4.67 -10.24
CA GLN A 154 -14.68 -4.12 -10.22
C GLN A 154 -14.67 -2.64 -9.84
N LEU A 155 -13.86 -2.25 -8.84
CA LEU A 155 -13.77 -0.85 -8.42
C LEU A 155 -13.12 0.02 -9.50
N LEU A 156 -12.05 -0.47 -10.15
CA LEU A 156 -11.41 0.23 -11.26
C LEU A 156 -12.37 0.53 -12.42
N ASP A 157 -13.24 -0.42 -12.73
CA ASP A 157 -14.08 -0.36 -13.93
C ASP A 157 -15.45 0.26 -13.65
N CYS A 158 -16.00 0.09 -12.45
CA CYS A 158 -17.40 0.39 -12.14
C CYS A 158 -17.61 1.56 -11.19
N ASN A 159 -16.62 1.92 -10.36
CA ASN A 159 -16.80 2.99 -9.39
C ASN A 159 -16.48 4.36 -10.01
N SER A 160 -17.46 4.94 -10.69
CA SER A 160 -17.32 6.20 -11.46
C SER A 160 -16.97 7.45 -10.65
N GLU A 161 -17.10 7.40 -9.31
CA GLU A 161 -16.66 8.47 -8.41
C GLU A 161 -15.14 8.47 -8.19
N ASN A 162 -14.45 7.42 -8.66
CA ASN A 162 -13.00 7.31 -8.70
C ASN A 162 -12.50 7.28 -10.14
N ASP A 163 -11.18 7.47 -10.33
CA ASP A 163 -10.57 7.66 -11.63
C ASP A 163 -9.83 6.39 -12.14
N GLY A 164 -10.25 5.20 -11.69
CA GLY A 164 -9.62 3.93 -12.07
C GLY A 164 -8.13 3.89 -11.74
N CYS A 165 -7.29 3.69 -12.77
CA CYS A 165 -5.81 3.71 -12.62
C CYS A 165 -5.21 5.10 -12.40
N CYS A 166 -6.02 6.16 -12.37
CA CYS A 166 -5.58 7.52 -12.12
C CYS A 166 -5.73 7.96 -10.65
N GLY A 167 -6.09 7.03 -9.78
CA GLY A 167 -6.28 7.28 -8.35
C GLY A 167 -7.74 7.30 -7.93
N GLY A 168 -7.94 7.40 -6.62
CA GLY A 168 -9.26 7.32 -6.01
C GLY A 168 -9.20 7.47 -4.49
N SER A 169 -10.35 7.31 -3.84
CA SER A 169 -10.54 7.38 -2.40
C SER A 169 -11.25 6.15 -1.88
N ALA A 170 -10.76 5.64 -0.75
CA ALA A 170 -11.40 4.56 -0.01
C ALA A 170 -12.81 4.93 0.49
N VAL A 171 -13.13 6.22 0.66
CA VAL A 171 -14.50 6.64 1.04
C VAL A 171 -15.49 6.35 -0.09
N ASN A 172 -15.14 6.71 -1.32
CA ASN A 172 -15.96 6.43 -2.50
C ASN A 172 -16.12 4.91 -2.71
N VAL A 173 -15.11 4.12 -2.32
CA VAL A 173 -15.22 2.65 -2.31
C VAL A 173 -16.25 2.19 -1.28
N PHE A 174 -16.18 2.68 -0.04
CA PHE A 174 -17.15 2.27 0.99
C PHE A 174 -18.58 2.65 0.61
N GLU A 175 -18.80 3.84 0.04
CA GLU A 175 -20.11 4.26 -0.49
C GLU A 175 -20.56 3.35 -1.64
N TYR A 176 -19.69 3.04 -2.59
CA TYR A 176 -20.01 2.13 -3.69
C TYR A 176 -20.43 0.74 -3.19
N VAL A 177 -19.67 0.19 -2.24
CA VAL A 177 -19.88 -1.17 -1.72
C VAL A 177 -21.14 -1.25 -0.86
N GLU A 178 -21.52 -0.18 -0.16
CA GLU A 178 -22.79 -0.08 0.56
C GLU A 178 -24.00 -0.37 -0.36
N TYR A 179 -23.97 0.12 -1.61
CA TYR A 179 -25.08 -0.04 -2.54
C TYR A 179 -24.98 -1.27 -3.46
N LEU A 180 -23.76 -1.64 -3.89
CA LEU A 180 -23.56 -2.63 -4.95
C LEU A 180 -22.79 -3.87 -4.50
N GLY A 181 -22.24 -3.90 -3.28
CA GLY A 181 -21.39 -5.01 -2.83
C GLY A 181 -20.13 -5.20 -3.69
N LEU A 182 -19.49 -6.36 -3.54
CA LEU A 182 -18.30 -6.74 -4.31
C LEU A 182 -18.37 -8.18 -4.82
N MET A 183 -17.93 -8.37 -6.07
CA MET A 183 -17.61 -9.66 -6.66
C MET A 183 -16.28 -10.18 -6.10
N ARG A 184 -16.08 -11.50 -6.12
CA ARG A 184 -14.83 -12.11 -5.67
C ARG A 184 -13.73 -11.91 -6.71
N SER A 185 -12.47 -11.89 -6.29
CA SER A 185 -11.34 -11.71 -7.21
C SER A 185 -11.28 -12.80 -8.29
N LYS A 186 -11.78 -14.01 -8.01
CA LYS A 186 -11.84 -15.12 -8.97
C LYS A 186 -12.93 -14.96 -10.04
N ASP A 187 -13.94 -14.15 -9.76
CA ASP A 187 -15.10 -13.94 -10.63
C ASP A 187 -14.91 -12.64 -11.46
N TYR A 188 -14.03 -11.74 -11.00
CA TYR A 188 -13.62 -10.51 -11.71
C TYR A 188 -12.12 -10.24 -11.44
N GLU A 189 -11.26 -10.81 -12.28
CA GLU A 189 -9.80 -10.81 -12.10
C GLU A 189 -9.15 -9.43 -12.34
N TYR A 190 -8.10 -9.12 -11.57
CA TYR A 190 -7.34 -7.89 -11.70
C TYR A 190 -6.43 -7.91 -12.93
N ALA A 191 -6.45 -6.82 -13.70
CA ALA A 191 -5.81 -6.73 -15.00
C ALA A 191 -4.92 -5.49 -15.16
N GLU A 192 -4.55 -4.82 -14.06
CA GLU A 192 -3.62 -3.67 -14.03
C GLU A 192 -3.99 -2.50 -14.96
N THR A 193 -5.24 -2.43 -15.40
CA THR A 193 -5.78 -1.37 -16.24
C THR A 193 -7.31 -1.33 -16.12
N ALA A 194 -7.92 -0.19 -16.44
CA ALA A 194 -9.37 -0.04 -16.39
C ALA A 194 -10.02 -0.46 -17.72
N PHE A 195 -11.12 -1.19 -17.63
CA PHE A 195 -11.96 -1.65 -18.74
C PHE A 195 -13.41 -1.16 -18.60
N ALA A 196 -14.29 -1.63 -19.48
CA ALA A 196 -15.72 -1.47 -19.29
C ALA A 196 -16.17 -2.26 -18.04
N CYS A 197 -17.07 -1.67 -17.25
CA CYS A 197 -17.65 -2.32 -16.08
C CYS A 197 -18.38 -3.62 -16.46
N LEU A 198 -17.91 -4.75 -15.92
CA LEU A 198 -18.49 -6.09 -16.06
C LEU A 198 -19.20 -6.57 -14.79
N TYR A 199 -19.69 -5.63 -13.97
CA TYR A 199 -20.46 -5.94 -12.76
C TYR A 199 -21.63 -6.88 -13.08
N ASN A 200 -21.74 -7.96 -12.31
CA ASN A 200 -22.85 -8.90 -12.36
C ASN A 200 -23.50 -9.04 -10.97
N PRO A 201 -24.77 -8.62 -10.78
CA PRO A 201 -25.44 -8.70 -9.49
C PRO A 201 -25.61 -10.13 -8.97
N GLU A 202 -25.60 -11.15 -9.84
CA GLU A 202 -25.73 -12.56 -9.44
C GLU A 202 -24.46 -13.13 -8.78
N ASP A 203 -23.30 -12.49 -9.01
CA ASP A 203 -21.98 -12.95 -8.53
C ASP A 203 -21.46 -12.11 -7.34
N VAL A 204 -22.27 -11.17 -6.85
CA VAL A 204 -21.92 -10.21 -5.81
C VAL A 204 -22.12 -10.79 -4.42
N VAL A 205 -21.18 -10.48 -3.53
CA VAL A 205 -21.37 -10.58 -2.09
C VAL A 205 -21.84 -9.23 -1.58
N ASN A 206 -23.04 -9.22 -0.98
CA ASN A 206 -23.56 -8.02 -0.31
C ASN A 206 -22.79 -7.82 1.00
N ILE A 207 -22.20 -6.63 1.15
CA ILE A 207 -21.40 -6.26 2.31
C ILE A 207 -22.14 -5.12 2.99
N ASN A 208 -22.68 -5.37 4.18
CA ASN A 208 -23.45 -4.36 4.90
C ASN A 208 -22.50 -3.33 5.55
N ILE A 209 -22.11 -2.31 4.78
CA ILE A 209 -21.36 -1.16 5.28
C ILE A 209 -22.35 -0.14 5.81
N THR A 210 -22.50 -0.08 7.13
CA THR A 210 -23.51 0.79 7.76
C THR A 210 -23.04 2.23 7.90
N LYS A 211 -21.72 2.42 8.05
CA LYS A 211 -21.07 3.70 8.32
C LYS A 211 -19.62 3.66 7.86
N TYR A 212 -19.09 4.80 7.45
CA TYR A 212 -17.65 5.00 7.36
C TYR A 212 -17.22 6.20 8.20
N TYR A 213 -15.98 6.17 8.66
CA TYR A 213 -15.44 7.18 9.58
C TYR A 213 -14.10 7.70 9.08
N VAL A 214 -13.87 9.00 9.23
CA VAL A 214 -12.53 9.60 9.12
C VAL A 214 -11.93 9.72 10.52
N LEU A 215 -10.80 9.06 10.74
CA LEU A 215 -10.09 9.01 12.00
C LEU A 215 -8.96 10.05 12.03
N SER A 216 -8.76 10.64 13.20
CA SER A 216 -7.67 11.56 13.47
C SER A 216 -7.05 11.30 14.84
N GLY A 217 -5.73 11.46 14.94
CA GLY A 217 -4.97 11.18 16.14
C GLY A 217 -4.56 9.70 16.25
N GLU A 218 -3.31 9.48 16.63
CA GLU A 218 -2.70 8.15 16.74
C GLU A 218 -3.48 7.23 17.70
N GLU A 219 -3.95 7.77 18.84
CA GLU A 219 -4.76 7.05 19.82
C GLU A 219 -6.08 6.53 19.23
N ASN A 220 -6.81 7.35 18.49
CA ASN A 220 -8.09 6.92 17.88
C ASN A 220 -7.87 5.85 16.81
N ILE A 221 -6.79 5.98 16.03
CA ILE A 221 -6.42 4.98 15.01
C ILE A 221 -6.07 3.66 15.70
N ALA A 222 -5.22 3.68 16.74
CA ALA A 222 -4.85 2.49 17.51
C ALA A 222 -6.08 1.82 18.16
N LYS A 223 -7.01 2.63 18.66
CA LYS A 223 -8.26 2.16 19.26
C LYS A 223 -9.16 1.45 18.25
N VAL A 224 -9.37 2.03 17.07
CA VAL A 224 -10.15 1.38 16.00
C VAL A 224 -9.44 0.11 15.52
N LEU A 225 -8.12 0.16 15.35
CA LEU A 225 -7.35 -1.03 14.97
C LEU A 225 -7.50 -2.18 15.96
N ALA A 226 -7.52 -1.87 17.26
CA ALA A 226 -7.67 -2.88 18.31
C ALA A 226 -9.09 -3.47 18.40
N MET A 227 -10.11 -2.64 18.17
CA MET A 227 -11.50 -3.02 18.46
C MET A 227 -12.25 -3.50 17.20
N ASP A 228 -12.02 -2.86 16.06
CA ASP A 228 -12.81 -3.07 14.84
C ASP A 228 -11.97 -3.65 13.69
N GLY A 229 -10.65 -3.65 13.82
CA GLY A 229 -9.75 -4.16 12.79
C GLY A 229 -9.16 -3.10 11.86
N PRO A 230 -8.53 -3.52 10.74
CA PRO A 230 -7.74 -2.66 9.87
C PRO A 230 -8.44 -1.40 9.37
N VAL A 231 -7.64 -0.38 9.01
CA VAL A 231 -8.11 0.89 8.45
C VAL A 231 -7.35 1.23 7.17
N ALA A 232 -8.00 1.92 6.25
CA ALA A 232 -7.37 2.41 5.03
C ALA A 232 -6.73 3.76 5.34
N ALA A 233 -5.55 4.03 4.79
CA ALA A 233 -4.86 5.30 5.00
C ALA A 233 -4.11 5.71 3.74
N VAL A 234 -3.96 7.02 3.55
CA VAL A 234 -3.02 7.56 2.58
C VAL A 234 -1.71 7.87 3.27
N ILE A 235 -0.62 7.34 2.74
CA ILE A 235 0.72 7.71 3.16
C ILE A 235 1.33 8.67 2.14
N GLN A 236 2.01 9.70 2.63
CA GLN A 236 3.04 10.39 1.85
C GLN A 236 4.38 9.81 2.26
N PHE A 237 5.25 9.48 1.31
CA PHE A 237 6.51 8.81 1.57
C PHE A 237 7.67 9.43 0.78
N SER A 238 8.87 9.39 1.36
CA SER A 238 10.11 9.71 0.64
C SER A 238 10.57 8.53 -0.22
N GLU A 239 11.47 8.82 -1.16
CA GLU A 239 11.90 7.88 -2.19
C GLU A 239 12.41 6.53 -1.65
N ASP A 240 13.06 6.52 -0.48
CA ASP A 240 13.61 5.30 0.13
C ASP A 240 12.51 4.27 0.44
N PHE A 241 11.28 4.70 0.73
CA PHE A 241 10.17 3.79 0.98
C PHE A 241 9.89 2.87 -0.21
N ARG A 242 10.11 3.34 -1.45
CA ARG A 242 9.95 2.48 -2.65
C ARG A 242 10.83 1.24 -2.60
N PHE A 243 11.97 1.34 -1.92
CA PHE A 243 12.98 0.28 -1.83
C PHE A 243 13.07 -0.34 -0.44
N TYR A 244 12.14 -0.01 0.46
CA TYR A 244 12.11 -0.59 1.80
C TYR A 244 12.16 -2.12 1.75
N ASN A 245 13.02 -2.71 2.60
CA ASN A 245 13.23 -4.15 2.69
C ASN A 245 12.89 -4.71 4.08
N GLY A 246 13.23 -3.99 5.16
CA GLY A 246 12.93 -4.44 6.51
C GLY A 246 13.43 -3.50 7.60
N GLY A 247 12.90 -3.65 8.81
CA GLY A 247 13.16 -2.78 9.97
C GLY A 247 12.06 -1.77 10.21
N ILE A 248 12.30 -0.75 11.03
CA ILE A 248 11.31 0.31 11.26
C ILE A 248 11.65 1.49 10.34
N TYR A 249 10.84 1.64 9.29
CA TYR A 249 11.00 2.71 8.32
C TYR A 249 10.73 4.08 8.95
N GLY A 250 11.58 5.03 8.59
CA GLY A 250 11.43 6.41 9.00
C GLY A 250 12.23 6.72 10.26
N GLU A 251 13.19 7.61 10.11
CA GLU A 251 13.94 8.20 11.21
C GLU A 251 13.46 9.63 11.44
N ARG A 252 13.90 10.24 12.55
CA ARG A 252 13.75 11.68 12.79
C ARG A 252 14.73 12.49 11.94
N ASP A 253 15.01 12.04 10.72
CA ASP A 253 15.90 12.72 9.79
C ASP A 253 15.22 13.98 9.27
N GLU A 254 15.91 15.11 9.41
CA GLU A 254 15.48 16.39 8.83
C GLU A 254 15.63 16.40 7.31
N ASP A 255 16.50 15.56 6.74
CA ASP A 255 16.80 15.49 5.31
C ASP A 255 15.77 14.70 4.48
N CYS A 256 14.72 14.19 5.13
CA CYS A 256 13.69 13.41 4.49
C CYS A 256 12.56 14.31 3.97
N SER A 257 12.21 14.18 2.69
CA SER A 257 11.10 14.93 2.09
C SER A 257 10.13 13.98 1.38
N PRO A 258 8.82 14.01 1.69
CA PRO A 258 7.85 13.18 1.00
C PRO A 258 7.71 13.62 -0.45
N SER A 259 7.90 12.70 -1.38
CA SER A 259 7.82 12.95 -2.82
C SER A 259 6.77 12.09 -3.51
N GLY A 260 6.27 11.05 -2.83
CA GLY A 260 5.21 10.16 -3.31
C GLY A 260 4.03 10.12 -2.36
N SER A 261 2.88 9.70 -2.87
CA SER A 261 1.70 9.38 -2.07
C SER A 261 1.04 8.12 -2.58
N ARG A 262 0.39 7.37 -1.69
CA ARG A 262 -0.42 6.21 -2.05
C ARG A 262 -1.37 5.83 -0.93
N SER A 263 -2.32 4.94 -1.23
CA SER A 263 -3.12 4.29 -0.20
C SER A 263 -2.49 2.97 0.25
N VAL A 264 -2.65 2.63 1.53
CA VAL A 264 -2.19 1.40 2.20
C VAL A 264 -3.23 0.95 3.21
N THR A 265 -3.22 -0.31 3.62
CA THR A 265 -4.06 -0.77 4.73
C THR A 265 -3.20 -0.81 5.99
N VAL A 266 -3.56 -0.04 7.02
CA VAL A 266 -2.95 -0.16 8.35
C VAL A 266 -3.62 -1.34 9.05
N ILE A 267 -2.82 -2.34 9.40
CA ILE A 267 -3.30 -3.63 9.91
C ILE A 267 -2.80 -3.92 11.34
N GLY A 268 -2.23 -2.92 12.00
CA GLY A 268 -1.68 -3.11 13.33
C GLY A 268 -0.72 -2.01 13.76
N TYR A 269 -0.20 -2.16 14.96
CA TYR A 269 0.80 -1.30 15.58
C TYR A 269 1.56 -2.06 16.66
N GLY A 270 2.69 -1.50 17.09
CA GLY A 270 3.44 -1.99 18.23
C GLY A 270 4.59 -1.06 18.58
N SER A 271 5.44 -1.50 19.49
CA SER A 271 6.65 -0.79 19.89
C SER A 271 7.85 -1.74 19.90
N GLU A 272 8.96 -1.32 19.32
CA GLU A 272 10.21 -2.08 19.36
C GLU A 272 11.34 -1.13 19.75
N CYS A 273 12.06 -1.46 20.83
CA CYS A 273 13.18 -0.66 21.35
C CYS A 273 12.82 0.83 21.54
N GLY A 274 11.62 1.10 22.07
CA GLY A 274 11.11 2.46 22.31
C GLY A 274 10.75 3.23 21.03
N THR A 275 10.56 2.53 19.91
CA THR A 275 10.08 3.11 18.66
C THR A 275 8.71 2.53 18.34
N ASP A 276 7.68 3.38 18.44
CA ASP A 276 6.33 3.00 18.09
C ASP A 276 6.17 3.01 16.57
N TYR A 277 5.50 1.98 16.02
CA TYR A 277 5.29 1.83 14.59
C TYR A 277 3.87 1.40 14.22
N TRP A 278 3.43 1.79 13.02
CA TRP A 278 2.28 1.20 12.34
C TRP A 278 2.74 0.01 11.50
N ILE A 279 1.91 -1.03 11.41
CA ILE A 279 2.09 -2.14 10.48
C ILE A 279 1.21 -1.87 9.26
N LEU A 280 1.84 -1.70 8.10
CA LEU A 280 1.17 -1.44 6.83
C LEU A 280 1.17 -2.71 5.97
N LYS A 281 0.01 -3.08 5.43
CA LYS A 281 -0.11 -3.99 4.30
C LYS A 281 -0.07 -3.16 3.01
N ASN A 282 0.85 -3.52 2.14
CA ASN A 282 1.07 -2.83 0.87
C ASN A 282 0.47 -3.62 -0.32
N SER A 283 0.41 -3.00 -1.50
CA SER A 283 -0.07 -3.59 -2.75
C SER A 283 1.00 -3.64 -3.84
N TRP A 284 2.27 -3.84 -3.46
CA TRP A 284 3.40 -3.99 -4.39
C TRP A 284 3.93 -5.43 -4.48
N GLY A 285 3.08 -6.41 -4.17
CA GLY A 285 3.48 -7.81 -4.12
C GLY A 285 4.29 -8.16 -2.88
N ASN A 286 4.50 -9.46 -2.70
CA ASN A 286 5.18 -10.05 -1.55
C ASN A 286 6.71 -9.90 -1.57
N GLU A 287 7.30 -9.59 -2.72
CA GLU A 287 8.76 -9.39 -2.85
C GLU A 287 9.23 -8.01 -2.34
N TRP A 288 8.29 -7.08 -2.14
CA TRP A 288 8.56 -5.76 -1.58
C TRP A 288 8.50 -5.78 -0.04
N GLY A 289 9.42 -5.09 0.64
CA GLY A 289 9.38 -4.95 2.10
C GLY A 289 9.43 -6.27 2.86
N GLU A 290 8.77 -6.29 4.02
CA GLU A 290 8.68 -7.46 4.89
C GLU A 290 7.56 -8.39 4.42
N LYS A 291 7.78 -9.09 3.30
CA LYS A 291 6.79 -9.95 2.63
C LYS A 291 5.52 -9.19 2.20
N GLY A 292 5.70 -7.98 1.68
CA GLY A 292 4.61 -7.07 1.28
C GLY A 292 4.09 -6.15 2.38
N TYR A 293 4.71 -6.18 3.56
CA TYR A 293 4.37 -5.32 4.69
C TYR A 293 5.49 -4.33 5.00
N ALA A 294 5.18 -3.29 5.76
CA ALA A 294 6.16 -2.38 6.32
C ALA A 294 5.81 -1.97 7.75
N ARG A 295 6.84 -1.78 8.57
CA ARG A 295 6.70 -1.13 9.88
C ARG A 295 7.17 0.31 9.74
N VAL A 296 6.34 1.27 10.10
CA VAL A 296 6.64 2.69 9.88
C VAL A 296 6.55 3.47 11.19
N ASN A 297 7.60 4.20 11.52
CA ASN A 297 7.73 4.96 12.75
C ASN A 297 6.66 6.07 12.84
N LEU A 298 5.88 6.09 13.92
CA LEU A 298 4.81 7.08 14.15
C LEU A 298 5.34 8.53 14.17
N GLN A 299 6.58 8.72 14.61
CA GLN A 299 7.19 10.04 14.78
C GLN A 299 7.99 10.52 13.56
N ALA A 300 8.12 9.70 12.50
CA ALA A 300 8.92 10.02 11.32
C ALA A 300 8.17 10.90 10.31
N ARG A 301 7.54 11.99 10.78
CA ARG A 301 6.62 12.83 10.00
C ARG A 301 7.25 13.48 8.77
N ASN A 302 8.57 13.57 8.68
CA ASN A 302 9.26 14.09 7.48
C ASN A 302 9.49 13.01 6.41
N CYS A 303 9.62 11.75 6.80
CA CYS A 303 9.79 10.64 5.85
C CYS A 303 8.47 10.02 5.43
N ILE A 304 7.55 9.89 6.37
CA ILE A 304 6.26 9.24 6.16
C ILE A 304 5.17 9.95 6.94
N LYS A 305 4.09 10.31 6.25
CA LYS A 305 2.92 10.94 6.85
C LYS A 305 1.70 10.08 6.58
N VAL A 306 1.12 9.51 7.64
CA VAL A 306 -0.18 8.82 7.57
C VAL A 306 -1.28 9.87 7.64
N ARG A 307 -2.19 9.87 6.67
CA ARG A 307 -3.29 10.83 6.50
C ARG A 307 -4.54 10.13 5.98
N MET A 308 -5.68 10.83 5.99
CA MET A 308 -6.96 10.32 5.46
C MET A 308 -7.25 8.89 5.91
N VAL A 309 -7.18 8.67 7.22
CA VAL A 309 -7.41 7.35 7.78
C VAL A 309 -8.90 7.11 7.85
N VAL A 310 -9.37 6.08 7.15
CA VAL A 310 -10.79 5.78 7.00
C VAL A 310 -11.09 4.32 7.23
N ALA A 311 -12.27 4.05 7.77
CA ALA A 311 -12.73 2.70 8.04
C ALA A 311 -14.23 2.57 7.82
N GLY A 312 -14.65 1.53 7.12
CA GLY A 312 -16.06 1.11 7.02
C GLY A 312 -16.42 0.14 8.16
N GLU A 313 -17.61 0.30 8.73
CA GLU A 313 -18.20 -0.60 9.73
C GLU A 313 -19.02 -1.67 9.02
N ILE A 314 -18.62 -2.94 9.16
CA ILE A 314 -19.34 -4.09 8.61
C ILE A 314 -20.28 -4.64 9.67
N ALA A 315 -21.58 -4.63 9.38
CA ALA A 315 -22.63 -5.14 10.25
C ALA A 315 -23.18 -6.48 9.74
N ASP A 316 -23.98 -7.14 10.59
CA ASP A 316 -24.76 -8.29 10.14
C ASP A 316 -25.81 -7.86 9.10
N PRO A 317 -26.22 -8.74 8.17
CA PRO A 317 -27.35 -8.46 7.28
C PRO A 317 -28.60 -8.12 8.10
N GLU A 318 -29.37 -7.12 7.66
CA GLU A 318 -30.72 -6.86 8.21
C GLU A 318 -31.73 -7.95 7.83
#